data_AF-A0A078J8D3-F1
#
_entry.id   AF-A0A078J8D3-F1
#
_cell.length_a   1.000
_cell.length_b   1.000
_cell.length_c   1.000
_cell.angle_alpha   90.00
_cell.angle_beta   90.00
_cell.angle_gamma   90.00
#
_symmetry.space_group_name_H-M   'P 1'
#
loop_
_entity.id
_entity.type
_entity.pdbx_description
1 polymer ?
#
loop_
_entity_poly.entity_id
_entity_poly.type
_entity_poly.pdbx_seq_one_letter_code
_entity_poly.pdbx_strand_id
1 'polypeptide(L)'
;MSNQELSGLENPSAVSLLKGNKQHRSKKDYVHMVKLYSWRNKKSILGISYSLYEKLAYGKTQKFRKMLLDFPGLLVLDEGHAPRNHNSCIWKVLTEVKTEKRIILSGTPFQNNFKELSNVLCLTRPAYKDKISSRLHDLTRLSLKGKNGRLDEEIGIAELKDMIAPFVHVHKGNIL
;
A
#
# COMPACT_ATOMS: atom_id res chain seq x y z
N MET A 1 -1.28 14.15 -8.35
CA MET A 1 0.16 14.15 -8.73
C MET A 1 0.45 13.96 -10.22
N SER A 2 -0.48 13.45 -11.03
CA SER A 2 -0.26 13.13 -12.45
C SER A 2 -0.05 14.34 -13.36
N ASN A 3 -0.63 15.50 -13.04
CA ASN A 3 -0.45 16.72 -13.82
C ASN A 3 1.02 17.19 -13.74
N GLN A 4 1.63 17.44 -14.90
CA GLN A 4 3.03 17.85 -15.06
C GLN A 4 3.23 19.36 -14.87
N GLU A 5 2.17 20.10 -14.54
CA GLU A 5 2.19 21.53 -14.28
C GLU A 5 1.77 21.85 -12.85
N LEU A 6 2.17 23.03 -12.38
CA LEU A 6 1.71 23.58 -11.11
C LEU A 6 0.31 24.14 -11.31
N SER A 7 -0.58 23.85 -10.37
CA SER A 7 -1.96 24.35 -10.38
C SER A 7 -2.10 25.79 -9.91
N GLY A 8 -1.05 26.35 -9.28
CA GLY A 8 -1.08 27.64 -8.61
C GLY A 8 -1.59 27.55 -7.17
N LEU A 9 -2.14 26.41 -6.77
CA LEU A 9 -2.61 26.13 -5.39
C LEU A 9 -1.51 25.53 -4.50
N GLU A 10 -0.32 25.30 -5.05
CA GLU A 10 0.83 24.80 -4.30
C GLU A 10 1.30 25.79 -3.23
N ASN A 11 1.94 25.27 -2.20
CA ASN A 11 2.43 26.08 -1.09
C ASN A 11 3.49 27.09 -1.58
N PRO A 12 3.30 28.41 -1.38
CA PRO A 12 4.23 29.42 -1.89
C PRO A 12 5.65 29.25 -1.35
N SER A 13 5.81 28.85 -0.09
CA SER A 13 7.12 28.56 0.51
C SER A 13 7.80 27.35 -0.12
N ALA A 14 7.03 26.34 -0.57
CA ALA A 14 7.59 25.21 -1.31
C ALA A 14 8.06 25.62 -2.71
N VAL A 15 7.30 26.49 -3.39
CA VAL A 15 7.67 27.05 -4.69
C VAL A 15 8.94 27.89 -4.55
N SER A 16 9.01 28.80 -3.58
CA SER A 16 10.16 29.68 -3.39
C SER A 16 11.42 28.91 -3.00
N LEU A 17 11.32 27.92 -2.10
CA LEU A 17 12.44 27.08 -1.65
C LEU A 17 13.11 26.32 -2.79
N LEU A 18 12.33 25.94 -3.81
CA LEU A 18 12.80 25.13 -4.93
C LEU A 18 13.11 25.97 -6.18
N LYS A 19 12.68 27.23 -6.22
CA LYS A 19 12.98 28.15 -7.32
C LYS A 19 14.48 28.45 -7.36
N GLY A 20 15.14 28.12 -8.47
CA GLY A 20 16.59 28.32 -8.67
C GLY A 20 17.48 27.15 -8.20
N ASN A 21 16.91 26.11 -7.60
CA ASN A 21 17.68 24.97 -7.12
C ASN A 21 18.01 24.01 -8.28
N LYS A 22 19.25 24.04 -8.80
CA LYS A 22 19.70 23.22 -9.95
C LYS A 22 19.78 21.71 -9.67
N GLN A 23 19.42 21.24 -8.48
CA GLN A 23 19.43 19.82 -8.12
C GLN A 23 18.36 18.98 -8.82
N HIS A 24 17.34 19.61 -9.42
CA HIS A 24 16.29 18.90 -10.14
C HIS A 24 16.77 18.52 -11.54
N ARG A 25 16.76 17.22 -11.84
CA ARG A 25 17.26 16.67 -13.12
C ARG A 25 16.33 16.96 -14.29
N SER A 26 15.07 17.30 -14.02
CA SER A 26 14.06 17.60 -15.04
C SER A 26 12.98 18.55 -14.51
N LYS A 27 12.26 19.22 -15.43
CA LYS A 27 11.05 20.01 -15.11
C LYS A 27 10.02 19.17 -14.34
N LYS A 28 9.86 17.89 -14.69
CA LYS A 28 8.93 16.96 -14.01
C LYS A 28 9.33 16.72 -12.56
N ASP A 29 10.61 16.50 -12.29
CA ASP A 29 11.10 16.29 -10.92
C ASP A 29 10.92 17.55 -10.06
N TYR A 30 11.13 18.74 -10.63
CA TYR A 30 10.82 19.99 -9.95
C TYR A 30 9.35 20.07 -9.55
N VAL A 31 8.43 19.81 -10.49
CA VAL A 31 6.97 19.85 -10.22
C VAL A 31 6.56 18.82 -9.18
N HIS A 32 7.05 17.58 -9.28
CA HIS A 32 6.78 16.56 -8.25
C HIS A 32 7.32 16.99 -6.88
N MET A 33 8.50 17.62 -6.82
CA MET A 33 9.06 18.10 -5.56
C MET A 33 8.19 19.18 -4.94
N VAL A 34 7.82 20.21 -5.70
CA VAL A 34 6.95 21.29 -5.22
C VAL A 34 5.64 20.73 -4.67
N LYS A 35 5.01 19.78 -5.39
CA LYS A 35 3.75 19.16 -4.94
C LYS A 35 3.93 18.35 -3.67
N LEU A 36 5.00 17.57 -3.54
CA LEU A 36 5.28 16.80 -2.33
C LEU A 36 5.58 17.70 -1.12
N TYR A 37 6.34 18.79 -1.30
CA TYR A 37 6.58 19.75 -0.23
C TYR A 37 5.31 20.48 0.17
N SER A 38 4.47 20.83 -0.81
CA SER A 38 3.16 21.42 -0.55
C SER A 38 2.27 20.49 0.26
N TRP A 39 2.24 19.20 -0.10
CA TRP A 39 1.50 18.17 0.62
C TRP A 39 2.03 17.99 2.06
N ARG A 40 3.34 17.84 2.22
CA ARG A 40 3.95 17.64 3.54
C ARG A 40 3.70 18.81 4.52
N ASN A 41 3.71 20.04 4.02
CA ASN A 41 3.73 21.23 4.87
C ASN A 41 2.37 21.62 5.46
N LYS A 42 1.27 20.96 5.06
CA LYS A 42 -0.08 21.22 5.57
C LYS A 42 -0.85 19.92 5.72
N LYS A 43 -1.89 19.90 6.57
CA LYS A 43 -2.86 18.78 6.59
C LYS A 43 -3.52 18.70 5.21
N SER A 44 -3.15 17.67 4.45
CA SER A 44 -3.56 17.55 3.05
C SER A 44 -3.51 16.10 2.58
N ILE A 45 -4.07 15.85 1.40
CA ILE A 45 -4.18 14.51 0.80
C ILE A 45 -3.33 14.47 -0.46
N LEU A 46 -2.57 13.39 -0.64
CA LEU A 46 -1.78 13.14 -1.84
C LEU A 46 -2.44 12.05 -2.69
N GLY A 47 -3.07 12.45 -3.79
CA GLY A 47 -3.51 11.52 -4.83
C GLY A 47 -2.38 11.20 -5.82
N ILE A 48 -2.01 9.92 -5.93
CA ILE A 48 -0.91 9.42 -6.78
C ILE A 48 -1.23 8.00 -7.30
N SER A 49 -0.85 7.71 -8.55
CA SER A 49 -0.97 6.35 -9.11
C SER A 49 0.11 5.44 -8.56
N TYR A 50 -0.15 4.12 -8.51
CA TYR A 50 0.85 3.12 -8.14
C TYR A 50 2.14 3.22 -8.96
N SER A 51 2.01 3.37 -10.29
CA SER A 51 3.16 3.47 -11.19
C SER A 51 4.06 4.69 -10.90
N LEU A 52 3.46 5.84 -10.60
CA LEU A 52 4.22 7.04 -10.25
C LEU A 52 4.81 6.93 -8.84
N TYR A 53 4.05 6.36 -7.89
CA TYR A 53 4.54 6.12 -6.53
C TYR A 53 5.78 5.21 -6.55
N GLU A 54 5.69 4.06 -7.23
CA GLU A 54 6.79 3.12 -7.39
C GLU A 54 8.02 3.82 -8.00
N LYS A 55 7.84 4.55 -9.10
CA LYS A 55 8.93 5.27 -9.77
C LYS A 55 9.60 6.29 -8.86
N LEU A 56 8.84 7.07 -8.10
CA LEU A 56 9.38 8.12 -7.24
C LEU A 56 10.03 7.55 -5.97
N ALA A 57 9.47 6.49 -5.40
CA ALA A 57 9.94 5.91 -4.14
C ALA A 57 11.03 4.85 -4.32
N TYR A 58 11.13 4.21 -5.49
CA TYR A 58 12.25 3.34 -5.88
C TYR A 58 13.35 4.09 -6.65
N GLY A 59 13.05 5.29 -7.15
CA GLY A 59 13.97 6.09 -7.96
C GLY A 59 15.21 6.58 -7.21
N LYS A 60 16.17 7.11 -7.97
CA LYS A 60 17.47 7.58 -7.45
C LYS A 60 17.39 8.80 -6.52
N THR A 61 16.26 9.50 -6.47
CA THR A 61 16.11 10.73 -5.70
C THR A 61 15.66 10.41 -4.27
N GLN A 62 16.63 10.33 -3.36
CA GLN A 62 16.38 9.99 -1.94
C GLN A 62 15.35 10.89 -1.25
N LYS A 63 15.25 12.17 -1.65
CA LYS A 63 14.24 13.10 -1.13
C LYS A 63 12.81 12.64 -1.42
N PHE A 64 12.53 12.12 -2.62
CA PHE A 64 11.20 11.59 -2.96
C PHE A 64 10.83 10.40 -2.10
N ARG A 65 11.73 9.41 -2.05
CA ARG A 65 11.59 8.21 -1.24
C ARG A 65 11.32 8.56 0.22
N LYS A 66 12.14 9.44 0.82
CA LYS A 66 11.95 9.89 2.20
C LYS A 66 10.56 10.51 2.40
N MET A 67 10.12 11.39 1.51
CA MET A 67 8.82 12.05 1.62
C MET A 67 7.64 11.07 1.53
N LEU A 68 7.72 10.11 0.62
CA LEU A 68 6.66 9.14 0.38
C LEU A 68 6.61 8.03 1.46
N LEU A 69 7.75 7.65 2.05
CA LEU A 69 7.80 6.59 3.07
C LEU A 69 7.61 7.09 4.50
N ASP A 70 8.19 8.25 4.86
CA ASP A 70 8.28 8.68 6.26
C ASP A 70 7.08 9.52 6.73
N PHE A 71 6.40 10.22 5.82
CA PHE A 71 5.42 11.25 6.17
C PHE A 71 3.93 10.89 6.06
N PRO A 72 3.49 9.86 5.30
CA PRO A 72 2.07 9.52 5.29
C PRO A 72 1.57 9.20 6.70
N GLY A 73 0.51 9.88 7.15
CA GLY A 73 -0.18 9.55 8.40
C GLY A 73 -1.19 8.41 8.24
N LEU A 74 -1.75 8.25 7.05
CA LEU A 74 -2.69 7.21 6.63
C LEU A 74 -2.37 6.85 5.19
N LEU A 75 -2.33 5.55 4.89
CA LEU A 75 -2.17 5.03 3.54
C LEU A 75 -3.46 4.35 3.10
N VAL A 76 -4.05 4.82 1.99
CA VAL A 76 -5.22 4.20 1.37
C VAL A 76 -4.80 3.67 0.01
N LEU A 77 -5.02 2.37 -0.19
CA LEU A 77 -4.67 1.63 -1.38
C LEU A 77 -5.97 1.22 -2.07
N ASP A 78 -6.29 1.90 -3.16
CA ASP A 78 -7.42 1.52 -4.00
C ASP A 78 -7.03 0.34 -4.90
N GLU A 79 -7.97 -0.49 -5.29
CA GLU A 79 -7.73 -1.67 -6.12
C GLU A 79 -6.63 -2.60 -5.54
N GLY A 80 -6.89 -3.14 -4.34
CA GLY A 80 -5.98 -4.00 -3.57
C GLY A 80 -5.47 -5.26 -4.29
N HIS A 81 -5.90 -5.52 -5.52
CA HIS A 81 -5.31 -6.51 -6.39
C HIS A 81 -3.92 -6.11 -6.92
N ALA A 82 -3.62 -4.82 -7.05
CA ALA A 82 -2.32 -4.33 -7.54
C ALA A 82 -1.11 -4.79 -6.66
N PRO A 83 -1.16 -4.71 -5.32
CA PRO A 83 -0.07 -5.20 -4.46
C PRO A 83 -0.11 -6.70 -4.14
N ARG A 84 -0.87 -7.56 -4.84
CA ARG A 84 -0.93 -9.00 -4.53
C ARG A 84 0.41 -9.72 -4.69
N ASN A 85 1.25 -9.25 -5.60
CA ASN A 85 2.54 -9.89 -5.88
C ASN A 85 3.65 -9.30 -4.99
N HIS A 86 4.08 -10.08 -3.99
CA HIS A 86 5.24 -9.78 -3.12
C HIS A 86 6.55 -9.48 -3.87
N ASN A 87 6.71 -9.97 -5.12
CA ASN A 87 7.90 -9.71 -5.92
C ASN A 87 7.87 -8.37 -6.65
N SER A 88 6.72 -7.70 -6.68
CA SER A 88 6.58 -6.41 -7.35
C SER A 88 7.38 -5.32 -6.61
N CYS A 89 7.96 -4.40 -7.38
CA CYS A 89 8.63 -3.24 -6.82
C CYS A 89 7.67 -2.47 -5.91
N ILE A 90 6.43 -2.22 -6.37
CA ILE A 90 5.40 -1.53 -5.59
C ILE A 90 5.16 -2.19 -4.22
N TRP A 91 5.05 -3.52 -4.13
CA TRP A 91 4.87 -4.19 -2.82
C TRP A 91 6.05 -3.93 -1.88
N LYS A 92 7.29 -3.99 -2.39
CA LYS A 92 8.49 -3.67 -1.59
C LYS A 92 8.44 -2.24 -1.07
N VAL A 93 8.07 -1.28 -1.91
CA VAL A 93 8.03 0.12 -1.48
C VAL A 93 6.87 0.41 -0.52
N LEU A 94 5.73 -0.27 -0.68
CA LEU A 94 4.57 -0.12 0.20
C LEU A 94 4.81 -0.74 1.59
N THR A 95 5.58 -1.84 1.68
CA THR A 95 5.91 -2.44 2.98
C THR A 95 6.82 -1.55 3.83
N GLU A 96 7.66 -0.74 3.20
CA GLU A 96 8.58 0.20 3.85
C GLU A 96 7.93 1.51 4.36
N VAL A 97 6.66 1.77 4.03
CA VAL A 97 5.96 2.98 4.48
C VAL A 97 5.79 2.95 6.00
N LYS A 98 6.18 4.01 6.70
CA LYS A 98 6.27 4.03 8.17
C LYS A 98 4.93 4.18 8.91
N THR A 99 3.81 4.19 8.20
CA THR A 99 2.50 4.26 8.84
C THR A 99 1.91 2.89 9.10
N GLU A 100 1.42 2.67 10.32
CA GLU A 100 0.60 1.50 10.70
C GLU A 100 -0.87 1.66 10.28
N LYS A 101 -1.31 2.88 9.96
CA LYS A 101 -2.68 3.16 9.54
C LYS A 101 -2.79 2.94 8.04
N ARG A 102 -3.27 1.75 7.66
CA ARG A 102 -3.36 1.32 6.26
C ARG A 102 -4.75 0.77 5.98
N ILE A 103 -5.33 1.20 4.86
CA ILE A 103 -6.61 0.72 4.35
C ILE A 103 -6.38 0.20 2.94
N ILE A 104 -6.84 -1.02 2.66
CA ILE A 104 -6.93 -1.55 1.30
C ILE A 104 -8.41 -1.65 0.94
N LEU A 105 -8.79 -1.04 -0.19
CA LEU A 105 -10.10 -1.17 -0.80
C LEU A 105 -9.97 -2.17 -1.95
N SER A 106 -10.83 -3.18 -1.99
CA SER A 106 -10.85 -4.12 -3.11
C SER A 106 -12.19 -4.85 -3.21
N GLY A 107 -12.72 -4.97 -4.43
CA GLY A 107 -13.84 -5.86 -4.72
C GLY A 107 -13.47 -7.35 -4.68
N THR A 108 -12.19 -7.66 -4.97
CA THR A 108 -11.64 -9.01 -4.85
C THR A 108 -10.26 -8.89 -4.16
N PRO A 109 -10.11 -9.18 -2.87
CA PRO A 109 -8.80 -9.00 -2.23
C PRO A 109 -7.76 -10.03 -2.73
N PHE A 110 -8.18 -11.25 -3.08
CA PHE A 110 -7.31 -12.35 -3.51
C PHE A 110 -8.08 -13.31 -4.44
N GLN A 111 -7.37 -14.16 -5.20
CA GLN A 111 -7.95 -15.18 -6.09
C GLN A 111 -7.79 -16.59 -5.51
N ASN A 112 -8.42 -16.87 -4.37
CA ASN A 112 -8.36 -18.17 -3.67
C ASN A 112 -6.92 -18.69 -3.44
N ASN A 113 -5.97 -17.78 -3.34
CA ASN A 113 -4.56 -18.07 -3.08
C ASN A 113 -4.16 -17.51 -1.72
N PHE A 114 -3.81 -18.39 -0.77
CA PHE A 114 -3.43 -17.99 0.59
C PHE A 114 -2.17 -17.10 0.62
N LYS A 115 -1.28 -17.21 -0.36
CA LYS A 115 -0.10 -16.33 -0.47
C LYS A 115 -0.51 -14.90 -0.83
N GLU A 116 -1.46 -14.73 -1.75
CA GLU A 116 -2.01 -13.41 -2.08
C GLU A 116 -2.74 -12.80 -0.89
N LEU A 117 -3.56 -13.59 -0.20
CA LEU A 117 -4.25 -13.17 1.02
C LEU A 117 -3.24 -12.74 2.09
N SER A 118 -2.16 -13.52 2.29
CA SER A 118 -1.09 -13.17 3.23
C SER A 118 -0.46 -11.82 2.89
N ASN A 119 -0.13 -11.59 1.61
CA ASN A 119 0.48 -10.33 1.17
C ASN A 119 -0.42 -9.12 1.46
N VAL A 120 -1.73 -9.23 1.19
CA VAL A 120 -2.72 -8.17 1.43
C VAL A 120 -2.90 -7.90 2.93
N LEU A 121 -3.06 -8.95 3.73
CA LEU A 121 -3.27 -8.82 5.18
C LEU A 121 -2.02 -8.32 5.90
N CYS A 122 -0.84 -8.79 5.52
CA CYS A 122 0.42 -8.31 6.10
C CYS A 122 0.70 -6.86 5.69
N LEU A 123 0.28 -6.44 4.49
CA LEU A 123 0.41 -5.05 4.06
C LEU A 123 -0.53 -4.13 4.83
N THR A 124 -1.75 -4.55 5.15
CA THR A 124 -2.73 -3.77 5.93
C THR A 124 -2.42 -3.74 7.42
N ARG A 125 -1.92 -4.84 7.97
CA ARG A 125 -1.62 -5.01 9.40
C ARG A 125 -0.19 -5.54 9.61
N PRO A 126 0.84 -4.69 9.44
CA PRO A 126 2.24 -5.10 9.60
C PRO A 126 2.53 -5.73 10.98
N ALA A 127 1.93 -5.20 12.04
CA ALA A 127 2.09 -5.71 13.41
C ALA A 127 1.62 -7.17 13.60
N TYR A 128 0.77 -7.70 12.71
CA TYR A 128 0.23 -9.08 12.79
C TYR A 128 0.88 -10.01 11.77
N LYS A 129 1.90 -9.55 11.04
CA LYS A 129 2.52 -10.25 9.91
C LYS A 129 2.91 -11.68 10.24
N ASP A 130 3.59 -11.92 11.35
CA ASP A 130 4.09 -13.25 11.71
C ASP A 130 2.95 -14.23 12.01
N LYS A 131 1.95 -13.77 12.78
CA LYS A 131 0.75 -14.56 13.11
C LYS A 131 -0.05 -14.92 11.86
N ILE A 132 -0.27 -13.95 10.97
CA ILE A 132 -0.98 -14.14 9.71
C ILE A 132 -0.21 -15.11 8.80
N SER A 133 1.11 -14.90 8.66
CA SER A 133 1.97 -15.70 7.79
C SER A 133 2.06 -17.16 8.25
N SER A 134 2.26 -17.38 9.56
CA SER A 134 2.27 -18.73 10.16
C SER A 134 0.96 -19.45 9.88
N ARG A 135 -0.17 -18.77 10.15
CA ARG A 135 -1.49 -19.40 9.98
C ARG A 135 -1.79 -19.78 8.54
N LEU A 136 -1.49 -18.89 7.60
CA LEU A 136 -1.72 -19.16 6.18
C LEU A 136 -0.77 -20.22 5.63
N HIS A 137 0.43 -20.33 6.17
CA HIS A 137 1.36 -21.42 5.86
C HIS A 137 0.82 -22.77 6.32
N ASP A 138 0.30 -22.86 7.55
CA ASP A 138 -0.33 -24.09 8.07
C ASP A 138 -1.53 -24.51 7.21
N LEU A 139 -2.40 -23.56 6.86
CA LEU A 139 -3.52 -23.81 5.95
C LEU A 139 -3.07 -24.29 4.58
N THR A 140 -2.01 -23.70 4.01
CA THR A 140 -1.45 -24.16 2.74
C THR A 140 -0.99 -25.62 2.83
N ARG A 141 -0.37 -26.03 3.94
CA ARG A 141 0.04 -27.42 4.18
C ARG A 141 -1.14 -28.36 4.35
N LEU A 142 -2.20 -27.93 5.04
CA LEU A 142 -3.41 -28.73 5.24
C LEU A 142 -4.14 -28.98 3.92
N SER A 143 -4.26 -27.95 3.07
CA SER A 143 -4.89 -28.06 1.74
C SER A 143 -4.20 -29.10 0.85
N LEU A 144 -2.88 -29.28 0.99
CA LEU A 144 -2.10 -30.28 0.25
C LEU A 144 -2.31 -31.72 0.75
N LYS A 145 -2.85 -31.94 1.96
CA LYS A 145 -3.11 -33.29 2.51
C LYS A 145 -4.38 -33.95 1.95
N GLY A 146 -5.19 -33.24 1.18
CA GLY A 146 -6.40 -33.78 0.54
C GLY A 146 -7.44 -34.30 1.55
N LYS A 147 -8.11 -35.42 1.23
CA LYS A 147 -9.26 -35.95 2.00
C LYS A 147 -8.98 -36.19 3.49
N ASN A 148 -7.74 -36.51 3.86
CA ASN A 148 -7.37 -36.82 5.25
C ASN A 148 -7.21 -35.58 6.14
N GLY A 149 -7.17 -34.37 5.56
CA GLY A 149 -6.99 -33.11 6.29
C GLY A 149 -8.16 -32.15 6.20
N ARG A 150 -9.30 -32.55 5.63
CA ARG A 150 -10.41 -31.65 5.33
C ARG A 150 -11.04 -31.03 6.59
N LEU A 151 -11.23 -31.83 7.65
CA LEU A 151 -11.76 -31.34 8.92
C LEU A 151 -10.80 -30.31 9.56
N ASP A 152 -9.50 -30.63 9.57
CA ASP A 152 -8.46 -29.74 10.09
C ASP A 152 -8.36 -28.43 9.27
N GLU A 153 -8.55 -28.51 7.95
CA GLU A 153 -8.58 -27.33 7.07
C GLU A 153 -9.81 -26.45 7.35
N GLU A 154 -10.98 -27.05 7.56
CA GLU A 154 -12.21 -26.31 7.89
C GLU A 154 -12.09 -25.58 9.24
N ILE A 155 -11.55 -26.25 10.27
CA ILE A 155 -11.19 -25.62 11.56
C ILE A 155 -10.14 -24.53 11.32
N GLY A 156 -9.13 -24.85 10.50
CA GLY A 156 -8.10 -23.96 10.00
C GLY A 156 -8.64 -22.61 9.51
N ILE A 157 -9.64 -22.68 8.63
CA ILE A 157 -10.29 -21.54 7.99
C ILE A 157 -11.15 -20.76 8.98
N ALA A 158 -11.86 -21.44 9.89
CA ALA A 158 -12.67 -20.79 10.90
C ALA A 158 -11.82 -19.88 11.80
N GLU A 159 -10.73 -20.37 12.37
CA GLU A 159 -9.91 -19.53 13.26
C GLU A 159 -9.17 -18.42 12.47
N LEU A 160 -8.87 -18.62 11.17
CA LEU A 160 -8.37 -17.53 10.33
C LEU A 160 -9.42 -16.43 10.17
N LYS A 161 -10.70 -16.79 9.92
CA LYS A 161 -11.80 -15.82 9.81
C LYS A 161 -11.95 -15.03 11.10
N ASP A 162 -11.92 -15.69 12.25
CA ASP A 162 -12.02 -15.02 13.56
C ASP A 162 -10.83 -14.09 13.80
N MET A 163 -9.62 -14.50 13.39
CA MET A 163 -8.41 -13.69 13.51
C MET A 163 -8.49 -12.40 12.70
N ILE A 164 -9.07 -12.44 11.49
CA ILE A 164 -9.11 -11.29 10.58
C ILE A 164 -10.39 -10.45 10.71
N ALA A 165 -11.44 -10.98 11.34
CA ALA A 165 -12.73 -10.32 11.51
C ALA A 165 -12.66 -8.88 12.08
N PRO A 166 -11.76 -8.55 13.03
CA PRO A 166 -11.67 -7.19 13.57
C PRO A 166 -11.19 -6.13 12.57
N PHE A 167 -10.63 -6.52 11.42
CA PHE A 167 -10.03 -5.60 10.47
C PHE A 167 -10.28 -5.93 8.99
N VAL A 168 -11.07 -6.96 8.70
CA VAL A 168 -11.55 -7.30 7.36
C VAL A 168 -13.05 -7.15 7.36
N HIS A 169 -13.54 -6.17 6.62
CA HIS A 169 -14.96 -5.88 6.49
C HIS A 169 -15.41 -6.21 5.08
N VAL A 170 -16.34 -7.15 4.95
CA VAL A 170 -16.92 -7.55 3.66
C VAL A 170 -18.34 -7.01 3.61
N HIS A 171 -18.59 -6.07 2.71
CA HIS A 171 -19.93 -5.61 2.40
C HIS A 171 -20.45 -6.34 1.17
N LYS A 172 -21.54 -7.10 1.33
CA LYS A 172 -22.32 -7.60 0.21
C LYS A 172 -23.31 -6.49 -0.14
N GLY A 173 -23.02 -5.72 -1.19
CA GLY A 173 -23.95 -4.70 -1.64
C GLY A 173 -25.30 -5.33 -1.99
N ASN A 174 -26.40 -4.68 -1.62
CA ASN A 174 -27.65 -4.85 -2.35
C ASN A 174 -27.50 -3.97 -3.59
N ILE A 175 -27.33 -4.59 -4.76
CA ILE A 175 -27.40 -3.86 -6.02
C ILE A 175 -28.88 -3.46 -6.15
N LEU A 176 -29.17 -2.17 -5.90
CA LEU A 176 -30.43 -1.54 -6.25
C LEU A 176 -30.47 -1.25 -7.75
#